data_AF-A0A538IT68-F1
#
_entry.id   AF-A0A538IT68-F1
#
_cell.length_a   1.000
_cell.length_b   1.000
_cell.length_c   1.000
_cell.angle_alpha   90.00
_cell.angle_beta   90.00
_cell.angle_gamma   90.00
#
_symmetry.space_group_name_H-M   'P 1'
#
loop_
_entity.id
_entity.type
_entity.pdbx_description
1 polymer ?
#
loop_
_entity_poly.entity_id
_entity_poly.type
_entity_poly.pdbx_seq_one_letter_code
_entity_poly.pdbx_strand_id
1 'polypeptide(L)'
;MTERITEGAAGLLERRTSRRGVLARAALAASALAVAPLRYLLRPGTAWAAIGPGNCSGGLCTDGYTAFCCEINHASNTCPPHTYIAGWWKCTAYRGHGLCDREGVRYIVDCNRIPGEDFPGGCQCANGSCSNRRVDCNHFRYGQCNTQVSGTTEVACRLIVCQNPSRIPGFNCNSSLKVDDATCGHEAGCLDQAEQLGDGGGA
;
A
#
# COMPACT_ATOMS: atom_id res chain seq x y z
N MET A 1 45.76 -14.56 16.89
CA MET A 1 45.51 -14.27 15.46
C MET A 1 44.03 -14.30 15.10
N THR A 2 43.21 -15.04 15.86
CA THR A 2 41.75 -15.19 15.67
C THR A 2 40.95 -13.91 15.98
N GLU A 3 41.34 -13.15 17.01
CA GLU A 3 40.63 -11.95 17.46
C GLU A 3 40.60 -10.82 16.41
N ARG A 4 41.72 -10.58 15.72
CA ARG A 4 41.80 -9.55 14.67
C ARG A 4 40.95 -9.86 13.45
N ILE A 5 40.74 -11.15 13.17
CA ILE A 5 39.88 -11.60 12.07
C ILE A 5 38.41 -11.46 12.46
N THR A 6 38.05 -11.80 13.71
CA THR A 6 36.68 -11.60 14.21
C THR A 6 36.32 -10.13 14.35
N GLU A 7 37.21 -9.28 14.84
CA GLU A 7 36.98 -7.82 14.93
C GLU A 7 36.92 -7.17 13.54
N GLY A 8 37.79 -7.61 12.61
CA GLY A 8 37.76 -7.16 11.22
C GLY A 8 36.48 -7.56 10.49
N ALA A 9 36.03 -8.80 10.67
CA ALA A 9 34.77 -9.29 10.10
C ALA A 9 33.54 -8.62 10.75
N ALA A 10 33.55 -8.44 12.07
CA ALA A 10 32.49 -7.74 12.79
C ALA A 10 32.40 -6.26 12.37
N GLY A 11 33.53 -5.57 12.23
CA GLY A 11 33.56 -4.17 11.75
C GLY A 11 33.12 -4.01 10.29
N LEU A 12 33.35 -5.00 9.43
CA LEU A 12 32.89 -5.00 8.05
C LEU A 12 31.39 -5.34 7.93
N LEU A 13 30.89 -6.24 8.78
CA LEU A 13 29.45 -6.48 8.91
C LEU A 13 28.74 -5.27 9.51
N GLU A 14 29.26 -4.64 10.57
CA GLU A 14 28.64 -3.48 11.22
C GLU A 14 28.54 -2.27 10.27
N ARG A 15 29.50 -2.11 9.34
CA ARG A 15 29.43 -1.11 8.26
C ARG A 15 28.40 -1.43 7.17
N ARG A 16 28.03 -2.70 6.98
CA ARG A 16 27.06 -3.14 5.95
C ARG A 16 25.68 -3.48 6.51
N THR A 17 25.54 -3.65 7.82
CA THR A 17 24.29 -4.03 8.49
C THR A 17 24.01 -3.09 9.65
N SER A 18 23.06 -2.17 9.47
CA SER A 18 22.52 -1.39 10.58
C SER A 18 21.87 -2.33 11.59
N ARG A 19 22.15 -2.16 12.89
CA ARG A 19 21.53 -2.91 14.00
C ARG A 19 20.01 -2.96 13.88
N ARG A 20 19.39 -1.85 13.45
CA ARG A 20 17.94 -1.76 13.20
C ARG A 20 17.49 -2.64 12.04
N GLY A 21 18.28 -2.73 10.98
CA GLY A 21 18.00 -3.60 9.83
C GLY A 21 18.11 -5.09 10.17
N VAL A 22 19.07 -5.47 11.03
CA VAL A 22 19.20 -6.86 11.53
C VAL A 22 17.98 -7.22 12.39
N LEU A 23 17.60 -6.37 13.33
CA LEU A 23 16.42 -6.58 14.18
C LEU A 23 15.12 -6.66 13.37
N ALA A 24 14.94 -5.77 12.39
CA ALA A 24 13.77 -5.80 11.52
C ALA A 24 13.68 -7.10 10.69
N ARG A 25 14.81 -7.58 10.17
CA ARG A 25 14.87 -8.86 9.43
C ARG A 25 14.60 -10.06 10.34
N ALA A 26 15.15 -10.07 11.56
CA ALA A 26 14.89 -11.13 12.53
C ALA A 26 13.42 -11.15 12.96
N ALA A 27 12.82 -10.00 13.22
CA ALA A 27 11.40 -9.88 13.55
C ALA A 27 10.51 -10.40 12.41
N LEU A 28 10.80 -10.02 11.15
CA LEU A 28 10.07 -10.54 9.98
C LEU A 28 10.18 -12.07 9.87
N ALA A 29 11.38 -12.64 10.04
CA ALA A 29 11.57 -14.09 9.99
C ALA A 29 10.80 -14.81 11.11
N ALA A 30 10.80 -14.26 12.33
CA ALA A 30 10.03 -14.79 13.44
C ALA A 30 8.52 -14.74 13.17
N SER A 31 8.00 -13.61 12.65
CA SER A 31 6.60 -13.49 12.27
C SER A 31 6.20 -14.48 11.17
N ALA A 32 7.06 -14.68 10.17
CA ALA A 32 6.83 -15.66 9.11
C ALA A 32 6.73 -17.10 9.65
N LEU A 33 7.63 -17.46 10.57
CA LEU A 33 7.60 -18.77 11.23
C LEU A 33 6.35 -18.94 12.11
N ALA A 34 5.89 -17.89 12.77
CA ALA A 34 4.70 -17.95 13.63
C ALA A 34 3.39 -18.08 12.84
N VAL A 35 3.24 -17.32 11.75
CA VAL A 35 1.97 -17.24 11.01
C VAL A 35 1.87 -18.28 9.90
N ALA A 36 3.00 -18.69 9.31
CA ALA A 36 3.02 -19.63 8.19
C ALA A 36 4.21 -20.61 8.26
N PRO A 37 4.35 -21.40 9.35
CA PRO A 37 5.55 -22.20 9.63
C PRO A 37 5.89 -23.18 8.50
N LEU A 38 4.92 -24.01 8.09
CA LEU A 38 5.13 -24.99 7.03
C LEU A 38 5.43 -24.33 5.69
N ARG A 39 4.80 -23.19 5.38
CA ARG A 39 5.02 -22.51 4.11
C ARG A 39 6.39 -21.83 4.06
N TYR A 40 6.83 -21.22 5.15
CA TYR A 40 8.15 -20.60 5.27
C TYR A 40 9.28 -21.64 5.26
N LEU A 41 9.05 -22.84 5.81
CA LEU A 41 10.03 -23.93 5.82
C LEU A 41 10.08 -24.73 4.51
N LEU A 42 8.93 -24.98 3.87
CA LEU A 42 8.82 -25.90 2.73
C LEU A 42 8.89 -25.21 1.36
N ARG A 43 8.73 -23.88 1.28
CA ARG A 43 8.84 -23.15 0.01
C ARG A 43 10.03 -22.19 0.05
N PRO A 44 10.94 -22.23 -0.95
CA PRO A 44 11.96 -21.21 -1.07
C PRO A 44 11.31 -19.84 -1.30
N GLY A 45 11.56 -18.89 -0.39
CA GLY A 45 10.96 -17.55 -0.43
C GLY A 45 11.49 -16.64 0.68
N THR A 46 11.07 -15.37 0.67
CA THR A 46 11.41 -14.41 1.74
C THR A 46 10.38 -14.49 2.87
N ALA A 47 10.75 -14.05 4.09
CA ALA A 47 9.81 -13.94 5.21
C ALA A 47 8.58 -13.07 4.85
N TRP A 48 8.79 -12.04 4.03
CA TRP A 48 7.72 -11.21 3.49
C TRP A 48 6.75 -11.98 2.59
N ALA A 49 7.23 -12.94 1.78
CA ALA A 49 6.38 -13.77 0.93
C ALA A 49 5.59 -14.82 1.73
N ALA A 50 6.03 -15.16 2.95
CA ALA A 50 5.31 -16.05 3.85
C ALA A 50 4.20 -15.34 4.64
N ILE A 51 4.37 -14.05 4.93
CA ILE A 51 3.38 -13.19 5.61
C ILE A 51 2.47 -12.47 4.60
N GLY A 52 2.90 -12.39 3.35
CA GLY A 52 2.17 -11.73 2.28
C GLY A 52 0.85 -12.43 1.96
N PRO A 53 -0.16 -11.69 1.50
CA PRO A 53 -1.45 -12.24 1.12
C PRO A 53 -1.35 -13.25 -0.03
N GLY A 54 -2.21 -14.26 0.01
CA GLY A 54 -2.38 -15.24 -1.07
C GLY A 54 -1.25 -16.26 -1.19
N ASN A 55 -1.28 -17.08 -2.25
CA ASN A 55 -0.29 -18.13 -2.54
C ASN A 55 0.85 -17.69 -3.46
N CYS A 56 1.04 -16.38 -3.63
CA CYS A 56 1.97 -15.80 -4.59
C CYS A 56 3.44 -16.01 -4.17
N SER A 57 4.26 -16.52 -5.10
CA SER A 57 5.71 -16.59 -4.96
C SER A 57 6.41 -15.29 -5.39
N GLY A 58 5.66 -14.37 -6.01
CA GLY A 58 6.10 -13.06 -6.48
C GLY A 58 4.95 -12.31 -7.18
N GLY A 59 5.25 -11.14 -7.74
CA GLY A 59 4.27 -10.29 -8.45
C GLY A 59 3.85 -9.07 -7.64
N LEU A 60 2.90 -8.30 -8.21
CA LEU A 60 2.44 -7.05 -7.62
C LEU A 60 1.80 -7.26 -6.24
N CYS A 61 1.16 -8.40 -5.99
CA CYS A 61 0.55 -8.66 -4.69
C CYS A 61 1.57 -8.63 -3.53
N THR A 62 2.81 -9.01 -3.83
CA THR A 62 3.91 -9.09 -2.85
C THR A 62 4.81 -7.84 -2.82
N ASP A 63 4.53 -6.81 -3.63
CA ASP A 63 5.45 -5.66 -3.84
C ASP A 63 5.50 -4.64 -2.67
N GLY A 64 4.50 -4.68 -1.78
CA GLY A 64 4.39 -3.77 -0.63
C GLY A 64 3.18 -2.84 -0.70
N TYR A 65 2.63 -2.64 -1.88
CA TYR A 65 1.66 -1.58 -2.15
C TYR A 65 0.24 -2.11 -2.25
N THR A 66 -0.72 -1.21 -2.01
CA THR A 66 -2.15 -1.50 -2.11
C THR A 66 -2.66 -1.34 -3.54
N ALA A 67 -3.61 -2.17 -3.94
CA ALA A 67 -4.32 -2.10 -5.23
C ALA A 67 -5.17 -0.84 -5.37
N PHE A 68 -5.47 -0.50 -6.62
CA PHE A 68 -6.40 0.56 -6.93
C PHE A 68 -7.84 0.10 -6.72
N CYS A 69 -8.72 1.01 -6.30
CA CYS A 69 -10.13 0.70 -6.04
C CYS A 69 -10.85 0.22 -7.31
N CYS A 70 -10.48 0.75 -8.48
CA CYS A 70 -11.07 0.28 -9.74
C CYS A 70 -10.78 -1.21 -10.02
N GLU A 71 -9.73 -1.79 -9.46
CA GLU A 71 -9.43 -3.21 -9.64
C GLU A 71 -10.45 -4.10 -8.93
N ILE A 72 -10.98 -3.65 -7.78
CA ILE A 72 -11.88 -4.43 -6.92
C ILE A 72 -13.33 -3.94 -6.91
N ASN A 73 -13.58 -2.76 -7.45
CA ASN A 73 -14.86 -2.08 -7.39
C ASN A 73 -15.49 -1.93 -8.78
N HIS A 74 -15.50 -3.01 -9.57
CA HIS A 74 -16.11 -3.05 -10.91
C HIS A 74 -15.63 -1.92 -11.85
N ALA A 75 -14.31 -1.67 -11.91
CA ALA A 75 -13.70 -0.57 -12.65
C ALA A 75 -14.07 0.85 -12.15
N SER A 76 -14.84 0.97 -11.06
CA SER A 76 -15.15 2.26 -10.44
C SER A 76 -13.98 2.76 -9.60
N ASN A 77 -13.52 3.97 -9.91
CA ASN A 77 -12.50 4.66 -9.14
C ASN A 77 -13.12 5.44 -7.95
N THR A 78 -13.86 4.72 -7.12
CA THR A 78 -14.53 5.21 -5.90
C THR A 78 -14.15 4.32 -4.73
N CYS A 79 -14.18 4.88 -3.51
CA CYS A 79 -14.02 4.06 -2.30
C CYS A 79 -15.19 3.07 -2.19
N PRO A 80 -14.92 1.76 -1.99
CA PRO A 80 -15.98 0.77 -1.84
C PRO A 80 -16.74 0.95 -0.51
N PRO A 81 -17.91 0.30 -0.34
CA PRO A 81 -18.63 0.30 0.92
C PRO A 81 -17.76 -0.14 2.10
N HIS A 82 -18.11 0.32 3.31
CA HIS A 82 -17.37 0.05 4.55
C HIS A 82 -15.95 0.65 4.61
N THR A 83 -15.64 1.60 3.72
CA THR A 83 -14.37 2.33 3.72
C THR A 83 -14.59 3.84 3.79
N TYR A 84 -13.55 4.56 4.17
CA TYR A 84 -13.54 6.02 4.24
C TYR A 84 -12.20 6.58 3.76
N ILE A 85 -12.22 7.82 3.28
CA ILE A 85 -11.01 8.52 2.83
C ILE A 85 -10.19 8.95 4.05
N ALA A 86 -8.98 8.41 4.19
CA ALA A 86 -8.17 8.59 5.41
C ALA A 86 -6.89 9.41 5.22
N GLY A 87 -6.44 9.59 3.98
CA GLY A 87 -5.22 10.32 3.66
C GLY A 87 -4.93 10.36 2.16
N TRP A 88 -3.96 11.18 1.78
CA TRP A 88 -3.57 11.33 0.38
C TRP A 88 -2.13 11.81 0.23
N TRP A 89 -1.54 11.50 -0.92
CA TRP A 89 -0.27 12.09 -1.34
C TRP A 89 -0.30 12.41 -2.83
N LYS A 90 0.61 13.27 -3.23
CA LYS A 90 0.81 13.69 -4.62
C LYS A 90 1.97 12.90 -5.22
N CYS A 91 1.75 12.36 -6.41
CA CYS A 91 2.80 12.05 -7.36
C CYS A 91 3.00 13.28 -8.27
N THR A 92 4.22 13.80 -8.32
CA THR A 92 4.56 15.06 -8.99
C THR A 92 5.13 14.88 -10.40
N ALA A 93 5.47 13.65 -10.78
CA ALA A 93 6.07 13.33 -12.07
C ALA A 93 5.33 12.16 -12.74
N TYR A 94 4.01 12.27 -12.83
CA TYR A 94 3.21 11.24 -13.49
C TYR A 94 3.46 11.27 -15.01
N ARG A 95 3.77 10.10 -15.58
CA ARG A 95 4.06 9.92 -17.03
C ARG A 95 3.34 8.70 -17.61
N GLY A 96 2.31 8.21 -16.91
CA GLY A 96 1.50 7.10 -17.36
C GLY A 96 0.43 7.54 -18.35
N HIS A 97 -0.49 6.61 -18.63
CA HIS A 97 -1.58 6.78 -19.60
C HIS A 97 -2.97 6.60 -18.95
N GLY A 98 -3.02 6.27 -17.67
CA GLY A 98 -4.26 6.16 -16.92
C GLY A 98 -4.81 7.53 -16.51
N LEU A 99 -5.81 7.52 -15.63
CA LEU A 99 -6.43 8.72 -15.10
C LEU A 99 -5.39 9.76 -14.62
N CYS A 100 -5.57 11.00 -15.09
CA CYS A 100 -4.71 12.17 -14.87
C CYS A 100 -3.44 12.26 -15.73
N ASP A 101 -3.38 11.56 -16.86
CA ASP A 101 -2.25 11.60 -17.81
C ASP A 101 -1.92 13.02 -18.29
N ARG A 102 -2.94 13.83 -18.61
CA ARG A 102 -2.79 15.19 -19.15
C ARG A 102 -2.24 16.18 -18.13
N GLU A 103 -2.46 15.94 -16.84
CA GLU A 103 -2.06 16.81 -15.75
C GLU A 103 -0.57 16.65 -15.41
N GLY A 104 0.04 15.51 -15.77
CA GLY A 104 1.42 15.17 -15.39
C GLY A 104 1.63 15.01 -13.88
N VAL A 105 0.54 15.03 -13.11
CA VAL A 105 0.50 14.85 -11.67
C VAL A 105 -0.75 14.06 -11.32
N ARG A 106 -0.69 13.30 -10.23
CA ARG A 106 -1.86 12.61 -9.70
C ARG A 106 -1.85 12.61 -8.18
N TYR A 107 -3.03 12.57 -7.60
CA TYR A 107 -3.20 12.40 -6.18
C TYR A 107 -3.71 11.00 -5.93
N ILE A 108 -2.98 10.26 -5.10
CA ILE A 108 -3.38 8.92 -4.68
C ILE A 108 -4.00 9.06 -3.29
N VAL A 109 -5.19 8.50 -3.13
CA VAL A 109 -6.03 8.65 -1.96
C VAL A 109 -6.28 7.27 -1.36
N ASP A 110 -5.97 7.12 -0.07
CA ASP A 110 -6.21 5.88 0.65
C ASP A 110 -7.67 5.79 1.11
N CYS A 111 -8.35 4.71 0.71
CA CYS A 111 -9.63 4.28 1.27
C CYS A 111 -9.35 3.25 2.36
N ASN A 112 -9.45 3.66 3.62
CA ASN A 112 -9.25 2.77 4.75
C ASN A 112 -10.57 2.13 5.17
N ARG A 113 -10.51 0.90 5.66
CA ARG A 113 -11.66 0.24 6.30
C ARG A 113 -12.16 1.05 7.48
N ILE A 114 -13.46 1.22 7.62
CA ILE A 114 -14.03 1.91 8.80
C ILE A 114 -13.68 1.10 10.07
N PRO A 115 -13.28 1.74 11.19
CA PRO A 115 -13.03 1.03 12.43
C PRO A 115 -14.26 0.21 12.87
N GLY A 116 -14.06 -1.09 13.12
CA GLY A 116 -15.12 -2.01 13.53
C GLY A 116 -15.88 -2.69 12.38
N GLU A 117 -15.70 -2.24 11.13
CA GLU A 117 -16.22 -2.93 9.95
C GLU A 117 -15.27 -4.03 9.48
N ASP A 118 -15.75 -4.97 8.67
CA ASP A 118 -14.92 -5.97 8.02
C ASP A 118 -14.80 -5.69 6.52
N PHE A 119 -13.61 -5.94 5.95
CA PHE A 119 -13.45 -5.99 4.50
C PHE A 119 -13.61 -7.42 4.01
N PRO A 120 -14.49 -7.71 3.02
CA PRO A 120 -14.71 -9.07 2.55
C PRO A 120 -13.42 -9.78 2.13
N GLY A 121 -13.13 -10.91 2.80
CA GLY A 121 -11.92 -11.72 2.57
C GLY A 121 -10.64 -11.18 3.23
N GLY A 122 -10.70 -10.03 3.90
CA GLY A 122 -9.58 -9.43 4.63
C GLY A 122 -8.35 -9.17 3.75
N CYS A 123 -7.16 -9.22 4.37
CA CYS A 123 -5.89 -9.09 3.68
C CYS A 123 -5.69 -10.17 2.61
N GLN A 124 -5.77 -9.78 1.34
CA GLN A 124 -5.64 -10.68 0.18
C GLN A 124 -5.09 -9.97 -1.06
N CYS A 125 -4.78 -10.72 -2.12
CA CYS A 125 -4.50 -10.13 -3.43
C CYS A 125 -5.82 -9.65 -4.05
N ALA A 126 -5.84 -8.48 -4.68
CA ALA A 126 -7.02 -8.02 -5.40
C ALA A 126 -7.45 -9.05 -6.45
N ASN A 127 -8.73 -9.40 -6.45
CA ASN A 127 -9.31 -10.45 -7.29
C ASN A 127 -8.62 -11.82 -7.19
N GLY A 128 -7.92 -12.11 -6.09
CA GLY A 128 -7.17 -13.35 -5.90
C GLY A 128 -5.98 -13.53 -6.87
N SER A 129 -5.55 -12.46 -7.55
CA SER A 129 -4.51 -12.51 -8.59
C SER A 129 -3.17 -11.96 -8.11
N CYS A 130 -2.09 -12.71 -8.33
CA CYS A 130 -0.72 -12.24 -8.05
C CYS A 130 -0.27 -11.08 -8.94
N SER A 131 -0.95 -10.87 -10.07
CA SER A 131 -0.72 -9.74 -10.97
C SER A 131 -1.30 -8.44 -10.45
N ASN A 132 -2.16 -8.49 -9.45
CA ASN A 132 -2.74 -7.30 -8.82
C ASN A 132 -2.10 -7.09 -7.45
N ARG A 133 -2.12 -5.86 -6.96
CA ARG A 133 -1.61 -5.53 -5.62
C ARG A 133 -2.53 -6.06 -4.53
N ARG A 134 -2.08 -5.96 -3.28
CA ARG A 134 -2.86 -6.41 -2.13
C ARG A 134 -3.98 -5.42 -1.78
N VAL A 135 -5.02 -5.91 -1.12
CA VAL A 135 -6.09 -5.11 -0.52
C VAL A 135 -6.18 -5.45 0.96
N ASP A 136 -6.55 -4.46 1.78
CA ASP A 136 -6.83 -4.63 3.20
C ASP A 136 -5.68 -5.25 4.03
N CYS A 137 -4.43 -4.98 3.64
CA CYS A 137 -3.24 -5.51 4.32
C CYS A 137 -2.36 -4.44 4.96
N ASN A 138 -2.36 -3.23 4.39
CA ASN A 138 -1.45 -2.19 4.79
C ASN A 138 -2.11 -1.35 5.89
N HIS A 139 -1.68 -1.52 7.13
CA HIS A 139 -2.21 -0.80 8.28
C HIS A 139 -1.50 0.56 8.44
N PHE A 140 -2.03 1.59 7.78
CA PHE A 140 -1.38 2.88 7.69
C PHE A 140 -2.39 4.01 7.45
N ARG A 141 -2.06 5.22 7.94
CA ARG A 141 -2.86 6.44 7.71
C ARG A 141 -2.00 7.69 7.79
N TYR A 142 -2.08 8.56 6.77
CA TYR A 142 -1.40 9.86 6.78
C TYR A 142 -2.02 10.88 7.74
N GLY A 143 -3.34 10.77 8.01
CA GLY A 143 -4.03 11.62 8.97
C GLY A 143 -4.40 13.01 8.42
N GLN A 144 -4.52 13.16 7.11
CA GLN A 144 -4.94 14.42 6.48
C GLN A 144 -6.45 14.51 6.27
N CYS A 145 -7.15 13.37 6.26
CA CYS A 145 -8.58 13.30 5.97
C CYS A 145 -9.36 12.60 7.07
N ASN A 146 -10.59 13.05 7.28
CA ASN A 146 -11.53 12.48 8.24
C ASN A 146 -10.93 12.24 9.63
N THR A 147 -10.17 13.21 10.14
CA THR A 147 -9.39 13.11 11.39
C THR A 147 -10.24 12.88 12.63
N GLN A 148 -11.56 13.09 12.54
CA GLN A 148 -12.53 12.72 13.57
C GLN A 148 -12.67 11.20 13.76
N VAL A 149 -12.35 10.39 12.75
CA VAL A 149 -12.33 8.92 12.87
C VAL A 149 -11.09 8.54 13.66
N SER A 150 -11.26 7.89 14.80
CA SER A 150 -10.15 7.50 15.67
C SER A 150 -9.45 6.24 15.18
N GLY A 151 -8.14 6.18 15.40
CA GLY A 151 -7.32 5.00 15.11
C GLY A 151 -6.85 4.91 13.66
N THR A 152 -6.19 3.79 13.40
CA THR A 152 -5.70 3.40 12.08
C THR A 152 -6.29 2.03 11.79
N THR A 153 -6.64 1.83 10.53
CA THR A 153 -7.16 0.57 9.98
C THR A 153 -6.44 0.31 8.67
N GLU A 154 -6.66 -0.87 8.12
CA GLU A 154 -6.07 -1.29 6.86
C GLU A 154 -6.57 -0.43 5.69
N VAL A 155 -5.66 -0.13 4.76
CA VAL A 155 -6.00 0.48 3.47
C VAL A 155 -6.62 -0.62 2.60
N ALA A 156 -7.93 -0.53 2.38
CA ALA A 156 -8.68 -1.45 1.56
C ALA A 156 -8.27 -1.33 0.08
N CYS A 157 -8.24 -0.11 -0.44
CA CYS A 157 -7.78 0.20 -1.79
C CYS A 157 -7.38 1.67 -1.92
N ARG A 158 -6.86 2.04 -3.09
CA ARG A 158 -6.45 3.41 -3.41
C ARG A 158 -7.20 3.94 -4.62
N LEU A 159 -7.73 5.15 -4.57
CA LEU A 159 -8.29 5.80 -5.75
C LEU A 159 -7.38 6.92 -6.23
N ILE A 160 -7.51 7.25 -7.52
CA ILE A 160 -6.76 8.32 -8.17
C ILE A 160 -7.66 9.53 -8.36
N VAL A 161 -7.16 10.74 -8.09
CA VAL A 161 -7.84 11.98 -8.48
C VAL A 161 -6.85 12.97 -9.07
N CYS A 162 -7.31 13.78 -10.02
CA CYS A 162 -6.46 14.75 -10.73
C CYS A 162 -6.38 16.11 -10.02
N GLN A 163 -7.30 16.34 -9.08
CA GLN A 163 -7.39 17.56 -8.30
C GLN A 163 -6.91 17.33 -6.87
N ASN A 164 -6.45 18.39 -6.21
CA ASN A 164 -5.99 18.29 -4.83
C ASN A 164 -7.15 17.81 -3.91
N PRO A 165 -7.02 16.70 -3.18
CA PRO A 165 -8.06 16.14 -2.31
C PRO A 165 -8.66 17.12 -1.29
N SER A 166 -7.91 18.13 -0.85
CA SER A 166 -8.42 19.19 0.04
C SER A 166 -9.49 20.09 -0.58
N ARG A 167 -9.66 20.05 -1.91
CA ARG A 167 -10.64 20.84 -2.66
C ARG A 167 -11.85 20.03 -3.12
N ILE A 168 -11.82 18.71 -2.95
CA ILE A 168 -12.90 17.83 -3.39
C ILE A 168 -13.97 17.77 -2.29
N PRO A 169 -15.21 18.20 -2.55
CA PRO A 169 -16.30 18.08 -1.58
C PRO A 169 -16.54 16.62 -1.16
N GLY A 170 -16.78 16.40 0.12
CA GLY A 170 -16.98 15.06 0.70
C GLY A 170 -15.70 14.33 1.11
N PHE A 171 -14.52 14.75 0.64
CA PHE A 171 -13.25 14.10 1.02
C PHE A 171 -12.80 14.47 2.43
N ASN A 172 -13.21 15.66 2.92
CA ASN A 172 -12.90 16.16 4.26
C ASN A 172 -11.39 16.07 4.59
N CYS A 173 -10.57 16.56 3.66
CA CYS A 173 -9.11 16.56 3.74
C CYS A 173 -8.58 17.98 3.98
N ASN A 174 -7.50 18.10 4.75
CA ASN A 174 -6.73 19.34 4.84
C ASN A 174 -5.69 19.46 3.71
N SER A 175 -5.12 20.66 3.58
CA SER A 175 -4.17 21.03 2.52
C SER A 175 -2.70 20.69 2.81
N SER A 176 -2.41 19.96 3.90
CA SER A 176 -1.04 19.52 4.20
C SER A 176 -0.56 18.65 3.05
N LEU A 177 0.50 19.06 2.36
CA LEU A 177 1.02 18.30 1.22
C LEU A 177 1.84 17.10 1.70
N LYS A 178 1.58 15.94 1.10
CA LYS A 178 2.46 14.76 1.14
C LYS A 178 2.83 14.42 -0.30
N VAL A 179 4.08 14.01 -0.51
CA VAL A 179 4.61 13.66 -1.84
C VAL A 179 5.27 12.29 -1.74
N ASP A 180 4.97 11.43 -2.71
CA ASP A 180 5.66 10.15 -2.89
C ASP A 180 5.69 9.78 -4.37
N ASP A 181 6.81 10.13 -5.01
CA ASP A 181 7.03 9.88 -6.43
C ASP A 181 7.42 8.42 -6.72
N ALA A 182 7.74 7.59 -5.71
CA ALA A 182 7.99 6.17 -5.93
C ALA A 182 6.73 5.47 -6.44
N THR A 183 5.57 6.01 -6.07
CA THR A 183 4.28 5.51 -6.54
C THR A 183 3.88 6.02 -7.91
N CYS A 184 4.61 6.95 -8.55
CA CYS A 184 4.20 7.56 -9.82
C CYS A 184 4.05 6.57 -10.98
N GLY A 185 4.85 5.49 -11.00
CA GLY A 185 4.78 4.46 -12.04
C GLY A 185 3.72 3.40 -11.82
N HIS A 186 2.91 3.49 -10.76
CA HIS A 186 1.89 2.48 -10.49
C HIS A 186 0.72 2.63 -11.46
N GLU A 187 0.41 1.57 -12.20
CA GLU A 187 -0.72 1.53 -13.12
C GLU A 187 -1.64 0.35 -12.84
N ALA A 188 -2.86 0.45 -13.37
CA ALA A 188 -3.80 -0.65 -13.54
C ALA A 188 -4.66 -0.35 -14.77
N GLY A 189 -4.96 -1.36 -15.60
CA GLY A 189 -5.72 -1.14 -16.84
C GLY A 189 -7.14 -0.58 -16.62
N CYS A 190 -7.69 -0.67 -15.41
CA CYS A 190 -8.96 -0.04 -15.07
C CYS A 190 -8.88 1.50 -14.98
N LEU A 191 -7.68 2.08 -14.86
CA LEU A 191 -7.49 3.53 -14.81
C LEU A 191 -7.60 4.19 -16.19
N ASP A 192 -7.43 3.45 -17.28
CA ASP A 192 -7.54 3.97 -18.66
C ASP A 192 -8.98 4.37 -19.01
N GLN A 193 -9.94 3.74 -18.35
CA GLN A 193 -11.38 3.95 -18.54
C GLN A 193 -12.04 4.61 -17.32
N ALA A 194 -11.27 4.89 -16.27
CA ALA A 194 -11.79 5.48 -15.06
C ALA A 194 -12.14 6.95 -15.33
N GLU A 195 -13.36 7.34 -15.00
CA GLU A 195 -13.75 8.74 -15.03
C GLU A 195 -13.30 9.44 -13.74
N GLN A 196 -12.90 10.71 -13.88
CA GLN A 196 -12.62 11.56 -12.73
C GLN A 196 -13.89 11.70 -11.91
N LEU A 197 -13.77 11.54 -10.58
CA LEU A 197 -14.86 11.86 -9.67
C LEU A 197 -15.29 13.30 -9.92
N GLY A 198 -16.55 13.50 -10.31
CA GLY A 198 -17.14 14.82 -10.45
C GLY A 198 -17.01 15.61 -9.14
N ASP A 199 -17.07 16.93 -9.23
CA ASP A 199 -16.85 17.85 -8.08
C ASP A 199 -17.89 17.74 -6.94
N GLY A 200 -18.68 16.65 -6.87
CA GLY A 200 -19.69 16.40 -5.85
C GLY A 200 -19.66 14.95 -5.39
N GLY A 201 -19.22 14.73 -4.15
CA GLY A 201 -19.09 13.43 -3.50
C GLY A 201 -20.39 12.62 -3.44
N GLY A 202 -20.24 11.30 -3.58
CA GLY A 202 -21.25 10.35 -3.14
C GLY A 202 -21.36 10.37 -1.62
N ALA A 203 -22.60 10.47 -1.15
CA ALA A 203 -23.01 10.44 0.25
C ALA A 203 -22.69 9.10 0.93
#